data_AF-A0A953QW38-F1
#
_entry.id   AF-A0A953QW38-F1
#
_cell.length_a   1.000
_cell.length_b   1.000
_cell.length_c   1.000
_cell.angle_alpha   90.00
_cell.angle_beta   90.00
_cell.angle_gamma   90.00
#
_symmetry.space_group_name_H-M   'P 1'
#
loop_
_entity.id
_entity.type
_entity.pdbx_description
1 polymer ?
#
loop_
_entity_poly.entity_id
_entity_poly.type
_entity_poly.pdbx_seq_one_letter_code
_entity_poly.pdbx_strand_id
1 'polypeptide(L)'
;MESDLRAALGAAGPRTNRTARMWLAYAAAAAILATIGLTVWFERRDRSVEDALRTGSIPQPEFVKELNPPREVLMGRDTPASAALLSPKGTAVLSQQPSFLWKPLGEGWNYKVQVFALDGVPAAESPDLATTAWICDRVLARDRTYEWQITALRGNEHVTLEKPPEAPARFRIVDASTAARLQGLAAGKSTYLQLAVEYGRAGLLDDARREMRQAIEQHPGQPALERLLDSLQPAR
;
A
#
# COMPACT_ATOMS: atom_id res chain seq x y z
N MET A 1 24.28 61.46 -68.05
CA MET A 1 22.90 61.40 -67.52
C MET A 1 22.87 60.31 -66.46
N GLU A 2 23.49 60.48 -65.29
CA GLU A 2 23.36 61.66 -64.41
C GLU A 2 21.89 61.88 -64.07
N SER A 3 21.55 61.66 -62.78
CA SER A 3 20.94 62.69 -61.93
C SER A 3 19.52 63.01 -62.41
N ASP A 4 18.49 62.47 -61.80
CA ASP A 4 17.98 62.87 -60.50
C ASP A 4 16.60 62.18 -60.44
N LEU A 5 15.97 61.82 -59.33
CA LEU A 5 15.90 62.57 -58.10
C LEU A 5 15.41 61.60 -57.01
N ARG A 6 16.22 61.47 -55.97
CA ARG A 6 15.83 61.02 -54.64
C ARG A 6 14.52 61.70 -54.20
N ALA A 7 13.47 60.93 -53.98
CA ALA A 7 12.45 61.09 -52.93
C ALA A 7 11.31 60.11 -53.28
N ALA A 8 11.14 58.97 -52.61
CA ALA A 8 10.77 58.93 -51.22
C ALA A 8 11.33 57.67 -50.55
N LEU A 9 12.19 57.93 -49.56
CA LEU A 9 12.44 57.04 -48.44
C LEU A 9 11.12 56.73 -47.74
N GLY A 10 10.88 55.44 -47.50
CA GLY A 10 9.70 54.95 -46.79
C GLY A 10 9.94 53.53 -46.31
N ALA A 11 10.85 53.41 -45.35
CA ALA A 11 11.28 52.20 -44.65
C ALA A 11 10.15 51.20 -44.33
N ALA A 12 10.36 49.94 -44.74
CA ALA A 12 9.76 48.77 -44.11
C ALA A 12 10.73 47.59 -44.23
N GLY A 13 11.86 47.68 -43.53
CA GLY A 13 12.75 46.55 -43.29
C GLY A 13 12.04 45.46 -42.44
N PRO A 14 12.42 44.18 -42.62
CA PRO A 14 11.72 43.06 -42.00
C PRO A 14 11.81 43.14 -40.48
N ARG A 15 10.65 43.12 -39.82
CA ARG A 15 10.54 42.93 -38.37
C ARG A 15 11.15 41.57 -38.01
N THR A 16 12.40 41.62 -37.56
CA THR A 16 13.12 40.48 -37.00
C THR A 16 12.44 40.08 -35.69
N ASN A 17 11.81 38.91 -35.72
CA ASN A 17 11.01 38.37 -34.64
C ASN A 17 11.94 37.90 -33.50
N ARG A 18 12.27 38.80 -32.56
CA ARG A 18 13.08 38.52 -31.35
C ARG A 18 12.49 37.45 -30.43
N THR A 19 11.24 37.07 -30.61
CA THR A 19 10.54 36.06 -29.81
C THR A 19 10.89 34.62 -30.21
N ALA A 20 11.35 34.36 -31.44
CA ALA A 20 11.62 32.99 -31.90
C ALA A 20 12.90 32.36 -31.32
N ARG A 21 13.85 33.18 -30.85
CA ARG A 21 15.10 32.69 -30.23
C ARG A 21 14.97 32.32 -28.76
N MET A 22 13.94 32.79 -28.06
CA MET A 22 13.77 32.52 -26.63
C MET A 22 13.11 31.14 -26.35
N TRP A 23 12.35 30.59 -27.30
CA TRP A 23 11.68 29.30 -27.12
C TRP A 23 12.57 28.08 -27.40
N LEU A 24 13.64 28.23 -28.20
CA LEU A 24 14.59 27.14 -28.47
C LEU A 24 15.57 26.88 -27.32
N ALA A 25 15.84 27.87 -26.46
CA ALA A 25 16.68 27.68 -25.27
C ALA A 25 15.94 26.92 -24.14
N TYR A 26 14.63 27.11 -24.01
CA TYR A 26 13.82 26.42 -23.00
C TYR A 26 13.60 24.92 -23.33
N ALA A 27 13.52 24.56 -24.61
CA ALA A 27 13.36 23.18 -25.03
C ALA A 27 14.62 22.32 -24.75
N ALA A 28 15.82 22.90 -24.85
CA ALA A 28 17.07 22.18 -24.58
C ALA A 28 17.33 21.97 -23.07
N ALA A 29 16.92 22.91 -22.21
CA ALA A 29 17.04 22.77 -20.76
C ALA A 29 16.08 21.72 -20.16
N ALA A 30 14.88 21.56 -20.74
CA ALA A 30 13.92 20.54 -20.32
C ALA A 30 14.38 19.11 -20.69
N ALA A 31 15.09 18.93 -21.81
CA ALA A 31 15.60 17.63 -22.23
C ALA A 31 16.77 17.13 -21.37
N ILE A 32 17.60 18.04 -20.83
CA ILE A 32 18.75 17.68 -19.98
C ILE A 32 18.33 17.45 -18.51
N LEU A 33 17.28 18.13 -18.02
CA LEU A 33 16.71 17.83 -16.71
C LEU A 33 15.86 16.55 -16.69
N ALA A 34 15.30 16.16 -17.83
CA ALA A 34 14.60 14.87 -17.97
C ALA A 34 15.55 13.66 -18.00
N THR A 35 16.81 13.82 -18.42
CA THR A 35 17.78 12.72 -18.43
C THR A 35 18.50 12.53 -17.10
N ILE A 36 18.76 13.60 -16.34
CA ILE A 36 19.37 13.50 -14.99
C ILE A 36 18.34 13.03 -13.95
N GLY A 37 17.06 13.36 -14.11
CA GLY A 37 15.99 12.84 -13.24
C GLY A 37 15.70 11.34 -13.43
N LEU A 38 16.04 10.78 -14.60
CA LEU A 38 15.78 9.37 -14.90
C LEU A 38 16.93 8.44 -14.47
N THR A 39 18.16 8.93 -14.37
CA THR A 39 19.32 8.12 -13.96
C THR A 39 19.42 7.95 -12.45
N VAL A 40 18.90 8.88 -11.63
CA VAL A 40 18.85 8.72 -10.18
C VAL A 40 17.77 7.71 -9.73
N TRP A 41 16.86 7.30 -10.63
CA TRP A 41 15.70 6.48 -10.29
C TRP A 41 15.93 4.96 -10.37
N PHE A 42 16.96 4.47 -11.09
CA PHE A 42 17.19 3.03 -11.28
C PHE A 42 18.12 2.40 -10.22
N GLU A 43 19.06 3.15 -9.63
CA GLU A 43 20.06 2.63 -8.67
C GLU A 43 19.53 2.28 -7.27
N ARG A 44 18.27 2.59 -6.94
CA ARG A 44 17.71 2.40 -5.59
C ARG A 44 17.12 1.00 -5.36
N ARG A 45 17.05 0.15 -6.39
CA ARG A 45 16.32 -1.13 -6.38
C ARG A 45 16.98 -2.26 -5.60
N ASP A 46 18.30 -2.29 -5.53
CA ASP A 46 19.03 -3.41 -4.90
C ASP A 46 19.41 -3.14 -3.44
N ARG A 47 19.63 -1.86 -3.09
CA ARG A 47 20.06 -1.49 -1.73
C ARG A 47 19.07 -1.89 -0.64
N SER A 48 17.76 -1.83 -0.91
CA SER A 48 16.76 -2.18 0.11
C SER A 48 16.80 -3.67 0.47
N VAL A 49 17.06 -4.53 -0.52
CA VAL A 49 17.21 -5.98 -0.33
C VAL A 49 18.53 -6.29 0.37
N GLU A 50 19.64 -5.68 -0.07
CA GLU A 50 20.94 -5.84 0.57
C GLU A 50 20.92 -5.40 2.04
N ASP A 51 20.30 -4.25 2.33
CA ASP A 51 20.14 -3.75 3.70
C ASP A 51 19.30 -4.70 4.55
N ALA A 52 18.19 -5.22 4.01
CA ALA A 52 17.35 -6.19 4.71
C ALA A 52 18.13 -7.48 5.01
N LEU A 53 18.85 -8.04 4.03
CA LEU A 53 19.66 -9.24 4.21
C LEU A 53 20.80 -9.03 5.22
N ARG A 54 21.44 -7.86 5.18
CA ARG A 54 22.53 -7.51 6.11
C ARG A 54 22.04 -7.35 7.54
N THR A 55 20.91 -6.68 7.74
CA THR A 55 20.33 -6.43 9.07
C THR A 55 19.51 -7.60 9.58
N GLY A 56 19.10 -8.51 8.70
CA GLY A 56 18.18 -9.61 9.00
C GLY A 56 16.75 -9.16 9.30
N SER A 57 16.39 -7.91 8.99
CA SER A 57 15.08 -7.35 9.31
C SER A 57 14.59 -6.39 8.23
N ILE A 58 13.27 -6.37 8.01
CA ILE A 58 12.63 -5.40 7.11
C ILE A 58 12.10 -4.24 7.97
N PRO A 59 12.58 -3.01 7.77
CA PRO A 59 12.11 -1.87 8.54
C PRO A 59 10.64 -1.60 8.23
N GLN A 60 9.80 -1.54 9.26
CA GLN A 60 8.36 -1.31 9.14
C GLN A 60 8.01 0.15 9.46
N PRO A 61 6.99 0.75 8.82
CA PRO A 61 6.49 2.07 9.18
C PRO A 61 5.95 2.14 10.61
N GLU A 62 6.09 3.30 11.27
CA GLU A 62 5.58 3.51 12.64
C GLU A 62 4.07 3.23 12.77
N PHE A 63 3.27 3.58 11.75
CA PHE A 63 1.82 3.35 11.79
C PHE A 63 1.44 1.87 11.95
N VAL A 64 2.32 0.92 11.59
CA VAL A 64 2.06 -0.52 11.75
C VAL A 64 1.86 -0.87 13.22
N LYS A 65 2.58 -0.20 14.13
CA LYS A 65 2.40 -0.39 15.58
C LYS A 65 1.02 0.06 16.05
N GLU A 66 0.45 1.09 15.43
CA GLU A 66 -0.90 1.59 15.74
C GLU A 66 -2.01 0.67 15.23
N LEU A 67 -1.73 -0.11 14.18
CA LEU A 67 -2.66 -1.10 13.63
C LEU A 67 -2.78 -2.36 14.50
N ASN A 68 -1.84 -2.57 15.42
CA ASN A 68 -1.86 -3.71 16.34
C ASN A 68 -1.51 -3.22 17.76
N PRO A 69 -2.43 -2.50 18.43
CA PRO A 69 -2.17 -2.01 19.78
C PRO A 69 -1.94 -3.19 20.74
N PRO A 70 -1.07 -3.04 21.76
CA PRO A 70 -0.86 -4.06 22.77
C PRO A 70 -2.19 -4.45 23.43
N ARG A 71 -2.41 -5.75 23.67
CA ARG A 71 -3.60 -6.21 24.39
C ARG A 71 -3.58 -5.66 25.81
N GLU A 72 -4.65 -5.00 26.21
CA GLU A 72 -4.87 -4.67 27.63
C GLU A 72 -5.31 -5.95 28.35
N VAL A 73 -4.40 -6.57 29.11
CA VAL A 73 -4.69 -7.79 29.86
C VAL A 73 -5.62 -7.45 31.03
N LEU A 74 -6.93 -7.60 30.83
CA LEU A 74 -7.87 -7.72 31.94
C LEU A 74 -7.78 -9.13 32.53
N MET A 75 -7.60 -9.24 33.85
CA MET A 75 -7.60 -10.51 34.59
C MET A 75 -8.94 -11.24 34.42
N GLY A 76 -9.07 -12.11 33.40
CA GLY A 76 -10.27 -12.87 33.11
C GLY A 76 -10.04 -13.85 31.95
N ARG A 77 -10.65 -15.04 32.02
CA ARG A 77 -10.39 -16.19 31.13
C ARG A 77 -10.37 -15.81 29.65
N ASP A 78 -9.29 -16.21 28.99
CA ASP A 78 -9.11 -16.15 27.53
C ASP A 78 -10.30 -16.81 26.82
N THR A 79 -11.04 -16.02 26.06
CA THR A 79 -11.97 -16.55 25.06
C THR A 79 -11.29 -16.41 23.69
N PRO A 80 -11.26 -17.45 22.82
CA PRO A 80 -10.44 -17.49 21.61
C PRO A 80 -10.96 -16.65 20.41
N ALA A 81 -11.78 -15.62 20.63
CA ALA A 81 -12.51 -14.94 19.56
C ALA A 81 -11.58 -14.16 18.59
N SER A 82 -10.46 -13.64 19.06
CA SER A 82 -9.50 -12.83 18.27
C SER A 82 -8.80 -13.64 17.20
N ALA A 83 -8.71 -14.96 17.42
CA ALA A 83 -8.08 -15.91 16.51
C ALA A 83 -8.98 -16.29 15.34
N ALA A 84 -10.23 -15.79 15.30
CA ALA A 84 -11.16 -15.99 14.21
C ALA A 84 -10.94 -14.99 13.06
N LEU A 85 -10.48 -13.77 13.31
CA LEU A 85 -10.21 -12.80 12.23
C LEU A 85 -8.82 -13.02 11.63
N LEU A 86 -8.77 -13.15 10.30
CA LEU A 86 -7.55 -13.52 9.59
C LEU A 86 -6.91 -12.33 8.87
N SER A 87 -7.65 -11.63 8.01
CA SER A 87 -7.11 -10.55 7.19
C SER A 87 -8.21 -9.58 6.74
N PRO A 88 -7.93 -8.28 6.60
CA PRO A 88 -6.68 -7.60 6.94
C PRO A 88 -6.60 -7.28 8.45
N LYS A 89 -5.51 -7.66 9.12
CA LYS A 89 -5.33 -7.38 10.56
C LYS A 89 -3.90 -6.95 10.86
N GLY A 90 -3.71 -5.75 11.42
CA GLY A 90 -2.39 -5.22 11.73
C GLY A 90 -1.54 -4.95 10.49
N THR A 91 -2.17 -4.63 9.35
CA THR A 91 -1.48 -4.53 8.06
C THR A 91 -2.06 -3.42 7.18
N ALA A 92 -1.26 -2.88 6.27
CA ALA A 92 -1.74 -2.04 5.20
C ALA A 92 -2.14 -2.85 3.95
N VAL A 93 -3.03 -2.29 3.13
CA VAL A 93 -3.54 -2.92 1.90
C VAL A 93 -3.44 -1.97 0.71
N LEU A 94 -3.21 -2.52 -0.48
CA LEU A 94 -3.15 -1.76 -1.74
C LEU A 94 -4.54 -1.39 -2.28
N SER A 95 -5.45 -2.35 -2.20
CA SER A 95 -6.79 -2.24 -2.77
C SER A 95 -7.63 -1.28 -1.93
N GLN A 96 -8.40 -0.44 -2.61
CA GLN A 96 -9.44 0.37 -1.97
C GLN A 96 -10.72 -0.44 -1.70
N GLN A 97 -10.78 -1.67 -2.23
CA GLN A 97 -11.81 -2.66 -1.98
C GLN A 97 -11.13 -3.91 -1.39
N PRO A 98 -10.80 -3.88 -0.09
CA PRO A 98 -10.09 -4.97 0.56
C PRO A 98 -10.97 -6.23 0.66
N SER A 99 -10.30 -7.38 0.67
CA SER A 99 -10.91 -8.68 0.98
C SER A 99 -10.75 -8.99 2.47
N PHE A 100 -11.86 -9.27 3.13
CA PHE A 100 -11.94 -9.67 4.53
C PHE A 100 -12.06 -11.19 4.63
N LEU A 101 -11.30 -11.80 5.54
CA LEU A 101 -11.23 -13.23 5.76
C LEU A 101 -11.29 -13.56 7.26
N TRP A 102 -12.06 -14.57 7.61
CA TRP A 102 -12.21 -15.05 8.98
C TRP A 102 -12.40 -16.57 9.03
N LYS A 103 -12.33 -17.14 10.23
CA LYS A 103 -12.61 -18.55 10.50
C LYS A 103 -14.11 -18.75 10.73
N PRO A 104 -14.69 -19.85 10.21
CA PRO A 104 -16.08 -20.18 10.50
C PRO A 104 -16.25 -20.54 11.98
N LEU A 105 -17.39 -20.16 12.58
CA LEU A 105 -17.80 -20.58 13.93
C LEU A 105 -18.51 -21.95 13.96
N GLY A 106 -18.80 -22.52 12.79
CA GLY A 106 -19.53 -23.78 12.63
C GLY A 106 -20.59 -23.65 11.54
N GLU A 107 -21.41 -24.69 11.39
CA GLU A 107 -22.50 -24.72 10.41
C GLU A 107 -23.73 -23.91 10.89
N GLY A 108 -24.48 -23.35 9.94
CA GLY A 108 -25.71 -22.61 10.21
C GLY A 108 -25.52 -21.18 10.73
N TRP A 109 -24.30 -20.66 10.70
CA TRP A 109 -24.00 -19.25 11.01
C TRP A 109 -23.99 -18.40 9.75
N ASN A 110 -24.66 -17.26 9.81
CA ASN A 110 -24.48 -16.16 8.88
C ASN A 110 -23.54 -15.13 9.50
N TYR A 111 -22.91 -14.31 8.68
CA TYR A 111 -21.95 -13.31 9.10
C TYR A 111 -22.31 -11.96 8.51
N LYS A 112 -22.03 -10.91 9.27
CA LYS A 112 -22.14 -9.53 8.83
C LYS A 112 -20.86 -8.80 9.17
N VAL A 113 -20.22 -8.20 8.17
CA VAL A 113 -18.98 -7.44 8.31
C VAL A 113 -19.33 -5.96 8.34
N GLN A 114 -18.77 -5.25 9.32
CA GLN A 114 -18.90 -3.80 9.41
C GLN A 114 -17.50 -3.19 9.46
N VAL A 115 -17.29 -2.15 8.65
CA VAL A 115 -16.03 -1.42 8.53
C VAL A 115 -16.27 0.01 8.96
N PHE A 116 -15.47 0.48 9.92
CA PHE A 116 -15.51 1.82 10.46
C PHE A 116 -14.18 2.52 10.19
N ALA A 117 -14.23 3.81 9.90
CA ALA A 117 -13.04 4.63 10.02
C ALA A 117 -12.75 4.89 11.52
N LEU A 118 -11.49 5.20 11.87
CA LEU A 118 -11.10 5.40 13.28
C LEU A 118 -11.82 6.57 13.98
N ASP A 119 -12.44 7.48 13.23
CA ASP A 119 -13.32 8.53 13.75
C ASP A 119 -14.73 8.02 14.10
N GLY A 120 -14.98 6.71 14.00
CA GLY A 120 -16.26 6.06 14.31
C GLY A 120 -17.28 6.12 13.17
N VAL A 121 -16.92 6.70 12.02
CA VAL A 121 -17.83 6.81 10.88
C VAL A 121 -17.93 5.47 10.15
N PRO A 122 -19.14 4.91 9.96
CA PRO A 122 -19.31 3.69 9.18
C PRO A 122 -18.89 3.93 7.73
N ALA A 123 -17.96 3.12 7.25
CA ALA A 123 -17.36 3.23 5.93
C ALA A 123 -17.94 2.20 4.94
N ALA A 124 -18.19 0.97 5.41
CA ALA A 124 -18.81 -0.08 4.62
C ALA A 124 -19.50 -1.12 5.52
N GLU A 125 -20.48 -1.82 4.96
CA GLU A 125 -21.20 -2.89 5.63
C GLU A 125 -21.56 -3.96 4.60
N SER A 126 -21.38 -5.23 4.94
CA SER A 126 -21.74 -6.34 4.07
C SER A 126 -23.24 -6.66 4.16
N PRO A 127 -23.81 -7.31 3.13
CA PRO A 127 -25.05 -8.07 3.32
C PRO A 127 -24.85 -9.23 4.31
N ASP A 128 -25.90 -9.98 4.61
CA ASP A 128 -25.77 -11.25 5.36
C ASP A 128 -25.05 -12.29 4.50
N LEU A 129 -23.97 -12.84 5.03
CA LEU A 129 -23.07 -13.76 4.32
C LEU A 129 -23.12 -15.15 4.94
N ALA A 130 -23.31 -16.18 4.12
CA ALA A 130 -23.11 -17.57 4.52
C ALA A 130 -21.65 -18.05 4.37
N THR A 131 -20.78 -17.18 3.83
CA THR A 131 -19.36 -17.46 3.55
C THR A 131 -18.46 -16.82 4.60
N THR A 132 -17.18 -17.24 4.64
CA THR A 132 -16.16 -16.71 5.55
C THR A 132 -15.20 -15.72 4.88
N ALA A 133 -15.67 -15.12 3.79
CA ALA A 133 -14.92 -14.19 2.97
C ALA A 133 -15.88 -13.15 2.40
N TRP A 134 -15.42 -11.90 2.35
CA TRP A 134 -16.15 -10.80 1.75
C TRP A 134 -15.20 -9.83 1.05
N ILE A 135 -15.56 -9.37 -0.13
CA ILE A 135 -14.85 -8.29 -0.82
C ILE A 135 -15.70 -7.03 -0.66
N CYS A 136 -15.10 -5.97 -0.12
CA CYS A 136 -15.76 -4.69 0.02
C CYS A 136 -16.28 -4.19 -1.33
N ASP A 137 -17.57 -3.93 -1.44
CA ASP A 137 -18.20 -3.36 -2.64
C ASP A 137 -17.99 -1.84 -2.73
N ARG A 138 -17.72 -1.18 -1.59
CA ARG A 138 -17.40 0.24 -1.51
C ARG A 138 -15.91 0.52 -1.73
N VAL A 139 -15.62 1.58 -2.46
CA VAL A 139 -14.27 2.13 -2.60
C VAL A 139 -13.95 2.95 -1.34
N LEU A 140 -13.07 2.43 -0.50
CA LEU A 140 -12.59 3.10 0.69
C LEU A 140 -11.50 4.14 0.34
N ALA A 141 -11.42 5.22 1.12
CA ALA A 141 -10.44 6.28 0.91
C ALA A 141 -9.01 5.81 1.24
N ARG A 142 -8.05 6.22 0.41
CA ARG A 142 -6.61 5.99 0.62
C ARG A 142 -6.09 6.84 1.78
N ASP A 143 -4.91 6.45 2.26
CA ASP A 143 -4.18 7.11 3.35
C ASP A 143 -4.98 7.21 4.65
N ARG A 144 -5.86 6.23 4.87
CA ARG A 144 -6.78 6.18 6.01
C ARG A 144 -6.74 4.82 6.68
N THR A 145 -6.86 4.86 7.99
CA THR A 145 -6.94 3.66 8.84
C THR A 145 -8.39 3.35 9.14
N TYR A 146 -8.72 2.07 9.05
CA TYR A 146 -10.04 1.51 9.30
C TYR A 146 -9.94 0.40 10.33
N GLU A 147 -11.06 0.16 10.97
CA GLU A 147 -11.32 -0.95 11.88
C GLU A 147 -12.48 -1.76 11.31
N TRP A 148 -12.47 -3.07 11.48
CA TRP A 148 -13.57 -3.90 11.01
C TRP A 148 -13.87 -5.00 12.00
N GLN A 149 -15.16 -5.27 12.15
CA GLN A 149 -15.67 -6.29 13.04
C GLN A 149 -16.64 -7.22 12.31
N ILE A 150 -16.82 -8.40 12.87
CA ILE A 150 -17.78 -9.39 12.38
C ILE A 150 -18.80 -9.70 13.46
N THR A 151 -20.07 -9.66 13.08
CA THR A 151 -21.17 -10.23 13.84
C THR A 151 -21.62 -11.52 13.18
N ALA A 152 -21.47 -12.64 13.88
CA ALA A 152 -22.05 -13.91 13.49
C ALA A 152 -23.48 -14.02 14.04
N LEU A 153 -24.41 -14.53 13.23
CA LEU A 153 -25.84 -14.59 13.46
C LEU A 153 -26.35 -16.02 13.25
N ARG A 154 -27.13 -16.55 14.19
CA ARG A 154 -27.81 -17.85 14.07
C ARG A 154 -29.16 -17.81 14.80
N GLY A 155 -30.24 -17.66 14.04
CA GLY A 155 -31.57 -17.45 14.62
C GLY A 155 -31.59 -16.17 15.47
N ASN A 156 -31.87 -16.29 16.77
CA ASN A 156 -31.83 -15.16 17.72
C ASN A 156 -30.46 -14.98 18.40
N GLU A 157 -29.49 -15.84 18.12
CA GLU A 157 -28.14 -15.76 18.68
C GLU A 157 -27.27 -14.83 17.84
N HIS A 158 -26.60 -13.88 18.49
CA HIS A 158 -25.57 -13.04 17.86
C HIS A 158 -24.26 -13.11 18.65
N VAL A 159 -23.14 -13.18 17.93
CA VAL A 159 -21.80 -13.16 18.52
C VAL A 159 -20.92 -12.23 17.71
N THR A 160 -20.48 -11.13 18.32
CA THR A 160 -19.41 -10.31 17.74
C THR A 160 -18.06 -10.96 18.04
N LEU A 161 -17.24 -11.14 17.00
CA LEU A 161 -15.94 -11.81 17.09
C LEU A 161 -14.85 -10.94 17.74
N GLU A 162 -15.01 -9.62 17.75
CA GLU A 162 -14.10 -8.68 18.42
C GLU A 162 -14.71 -8.20 19.74
N LYS A 163 -14.56 -9.00 20.80
CA LYS A 163 -14.99 -8.57 22.14
C LYS A 163 -13.77 -8.03 22.91
N PRO A 164 -13.87 -6.86 23.57
CA PRO A 164 -12.87 -6.45 24.55
C PRO A 164 -12.58 -7.61 25.53
N PRO A 165 -11.31 -7.93 25.84
CA PRO A 165 -10.08 -7.12 25.73
C PRO A 165 -9.26 -7.30 24.44
N GLU A 166 -9.83 -7.87 23.38
CA GLU A 166 -9.06 -8.19 22.18
C GLU A 166 -8.69 -6.92 21.38
N ALA A 167 -7.48 -6.92 20.81
CA ALA A 167 -7.04 -5.83 19.96
C ALA A 167 -7.91 -5.79 18.68
N PRO A 168 -8.45 -4.61 18.33
CA PRO A 168 -9.30 -4.45 17.16
C PRO A 168 -8.55 -4.78 15.87
N ALA A 169 -9.22 -5.39 14.90
CA ALA A 169 -8.66 -5.66 13.59
C ALA A 169 -8.61 -4.36 12.77
N ARG A 170 -7.48 -3.67 12.89
CA ARG A 170 -7.21 -2.45 12.14
C ARG A 170 -6.39 -2.73 10.91
N PHE A 171 -6.65 -1.96 9.87
CA PHE A 171 -5.87 -1.95 8.65
C PHE A 171 -5.79 -0.54 8.07
N ARG A 172 -4.78 -0.29 7.24
CA ARG A 172 -4.61 1.00 6.55
C ARG A 172 -4.67 0.81 5.05
N ILE A 173 -5.32 1.71 4.34
CA ILE A 173 -5.19 1.77 2.88
C ILE A 173 -4.03 2.70 2.55
N VAL A 174 -3.03 2.20 1.83
CA VAL A 174 -1.85 3.02 1.49
C VAL A 174 -2.24 4.18 0.57
N ASP A 175 -1.45 5.25 0.63
CA ASP A 175 -1.60 6.42 -0.24
C ASP A 175 -1.44 6.07 -1.73
N ALA A 176 -1.91 6.96 -2.60
CA ALA A 176 -1.94 6.71 -4.04
C ALA A 176 -0.53 6.56 -4.65
N SER A 177 0.46 7.30 -4.15
CA SER A 177 1.83 7.26 -4.67
C SER A 177 2.52 5.94 -4.32
N THR A 178 2.36 5.48 -3.08
CA THR A 178 2.83 4.18 -2.62
C THR A 178 2.15 3.05 -3.39
N ALA A 179 0.82 3.12 -3.56
CA ALA A 179 0.08 2.11 -4.31
C ALA A 179 0.57 1.99 -5.76
N ALA A 180 0.68 3.11 -6.48
CA ALA A 180 1.12 3.12 -7.87
C ALA A 180 2.55 2.59 -8.01
N ARG A 181 3.46 2.98 -7.10
CA ARG A 181 4.84 2.49 -7.07
C ARG A 181 4.90 0.97 -6.89
N LEU A 182 4.17 0.45 -5.90
CA LEU A 182 4.15 -0.98 -5.59
C LEU A 182 3.49 -1.81 -6.69
N GLN A 183 2.41 -1.31 -7.31
CA GLN A 183 1.80 -1.94 -8.48
C GLN A 183 2.76 -1.97 -9.68
N GLY A 184 3.52 -0.89 -9.91
CA GLY A 184 4.53 -0.86 -10.95
C GLY A 184 5.67 -1.85 -10.72
N LEU A 185 6.07 -2.07 -9.46
CA LEU A 185 7.05 -3.11 -9.09
C LEU A 185 6.49 -4.50 -9.35
N ALA A 186 5.25 -4.77 -8.92
CA ALA A 186 4.59 -6.06 -9.11
C ALA A 186 4.35 -6.42 -10.57
N ALA A 187 4.05 -5.43 -11.43
CA ALA A 187 3.87 -5.63 -12.87
C ALA A 187 5.21 -5.75 -13.63
N GLY A 188 6.33 -5.41 -12.99
CA GLY A 188 7.66 -5.47 -13.58
C GLY A 188 8.31 -6.85 -13.47
N LYS A 189 9.64 -6.89 -13.63
CA LYS A 189 10.47 -8.10 -13.45
C LYS A 189 11.05 -8.19 -12.04
N SER A 190 10.31 -7.74 -11.02
CA SER A 190 10.77 -7.81 -9.64
C SER A 190 10.74 -9.25 -9.13
N THR A 191 11.73 -9.61 -8.31
CA THR A 191 11.76 -10.92 -7.66
C THR A 191 10.83 -10.96 -6.45
N TYR A 192 10.42 -12.15 -6.02
CA TYR A 192 9.61 -12.32 -4.82
C TYR A 192 10.26 -11.71 -3.57
N LEU A 193 11.60 -11.85 -3.43
CA LEU A 193 12.35 -11.23 -2.35
C LEU A 193 12.25 -9.69 -2.38
N GLN A 194 12.39 -9.09 -3.56
CA GLN A 194 12.28 -7.65 -3.72
C GLN A 194 10.88 -7.16 -3.38
N LEU A 195 9.84 -7.84 -3.87
CA LEU A 195 8.45 -7.49 -3.55
C LEU A 195 8.18 -7.62 -2.05
N ALA A 196 8.66 -8.68 -1.41
CA ALA A 196 8.51 -8.89 0.03
C ALA A 196 9.12 -7.74 0.85
N VAL A 197 10.34 -7.32 0.51
CA VAL A 197 11.02 -6.20 1.19
C VAL A 197 10.25 -4.90 0.96
N GLU A 198 9.85 -4.60 -0.26
CA GLU A 198 9.15 -3.35 -0.58
C GLU A 198 7.74 -3.28 0.02
N TYR A 199 7.02 -4.42 0.07
CA TYR A 199 5.74 -4.54 0.77
C TYR A 199 5.89 -4.38 2.28
N GLY A 200 6.89 -5.02 2.88
CA GLY A 200 7.13 -4.90 4.33
C GLY A 200 7.47 -3.46 4.73
N ARG A 201 8.30 -2.78 3.93
CA ARG A 201 8.63 -1.35 4.11
C ARG A 201 7.45 -0.41 3.97
N ALA A 202 6.42 -0.82 3.24
CA ALA A 202 5.18 -0.06 3.10
C ALA A 202 4.08 -0.52 4.09
N GLY A 203 4.37 -1.48 4.98
CA GLY A 203 3.44 -1.98 6.00
C GLY A 203 2.43 -3.01 5.49
N LEU A 204 2.55 -3.48 4.24
CA LEU A 204 1.71 -4.55 3.66
C LEU A 204 2.21 -5.91 4.12
N LEU A 205 2.18 -6.16 5.43
CA LEU A 205 2.75 -7.35 6.04
C LEU A 205 2.13 -8.66 5.54
N ASP A 206 0.82 -8.71 5.26
CA ASP A 206 0.18 -9.90 4.69
C ASP A 206 0.76 -10.25 3.31
N ASP A 207 0.85 -9.25 2.43
CA ASP A 207 1.44 -9.39 1.11
C ASP A 207 2.94 -9.71 1.19
N ALA A 208 3.69 -8.99 2.05
CA ALA A 208 5.11 -9.19 2.25
C ALA A 208 5.44 -10.63 2.68
N ARG A 209 4.67 -11.18 3.62
CA ARG A 209 4.83 -12.57 4.07
C ARG A 209 4.53 -13.56 2.95
N ARG A 210 3.49 -13.30 2.14
CA ARG A 210 3.16 -14.16 1.00
C ARG A 210 4.30 -14.21 -0.01
N GLU A 211 4.82 -13.05 -0.43
CA GLU A 211 5.94 -12.99 -1.36
C GLU A 211 7.23 -13.58 -0.76
N MET A 212 7.49 -13.37 0.54
CA MET A 212 8.66 -13.95 1.22
C MET A 212 8.61 -15.48 1.24
N ARG A 213 7.43 -16.09 1.46
CA ARG A 213 7.29 -17.55 1.38
C ARG A 213 7.62 -18.08 -0.01
N GLN A 214 7.18 -17.38 -1.06
CA GLN A 214 7.55 -17.73 -2.44
C GLN A 214 9.06 -17.60 -2.69
N ALA A 215 9.71 -16.59 -2.11
CA ALA A 215 11.16 -16.43 -2.18
C ALA A 215 11.91 -17.59 -1.48
N ILE A 216 11.43 -18.05 -0.33
CA ILE A 216 11.98 -19.21 0.40
C ILE A 216 11.78 -20.51 -0.39
N GLU A 217 10.62 -20.69 -1.01
CA GLU A 217 10.33 -21.86 -1.86
C GLU A 217 11.28 -21.95 -3.06
N GLN A 218 11.65 -20.81 -3.65
CA GLN A 218 12.65 -20.75 -4.73
C GLN A 218 14.09 -20.95 -4.25
N HIS A 219 14.35 -20.70 -2.97
CA HIS A 219 15.68 -20.71 -2.38
C HIS A 219 15.69 -21.44 -1.02
N PRO A 220 15.37 -22.75 -1.00
CA PRO A 220 15.21 -23.49 0.24
C PRO A 220 16.53 -23.56 1.02
N GLY A 221 16.43 -23.55 2.36
CA GLY A 221 17.58 -23.72 3.25
C GLY A 221 18.47 -22.49 3.41
N GLN A 222 17.99 -21.29 3.05
CA GLN A 222 18.69 -20.02 3.33
C GLN A 222 18.23 -19.41 4.66
N PRO A 223 19.03 -19.48 5.74
CA PRO A 223 18.62 -18.98 7.07
C PRO A 223 18.40 -17.47 7.11
N ALA A 224 18.95 -16.73 6.15
CA ALA A 224 18.74 -15.29 6.02
C ALA A 224 17.29 -14.96 5.63
N LEU A 225 16.67 -15.75 4.75
CA LEU A 225 15.30 -15.55 4.31
C LEU A 225 14.30 -15.90 5.41
N GLU A 226 14.58 -16.96 6.18
CA GLU A 226 13.78 -17.33 7.35
C GLU A 226 13.79 -16.23 8.41
N ARG A 227 14.97 -15.67 8.73
CA ARG A 227 15.09 -14.52 9.64
C ARG A 227 14.29 -13.31 9.16
N LEU A 228 14.29 -13.03 7.85
CA LEU A 228 13.47 -11.96 7.29
C LEU A 228 11.97 -12.25 7.45
N LEU A 229 11.54 -13.49 7.19
CA LEU A 229 10.14 -13.88 7.39
C LEU A 229 9.72 -13.73 8.85
N ASP A 230 10.57 -14.11 9.80
CA ASP A 230 10.32 -13.93 11.23
C ASP A 230 10.19 -12.45 11.62
N SER A 231 11.00 -11.56 11.03
CA SER A 231 10.90 -10.11 11.25
C SER A 231 9.57 -9.49 10.79
N LEU A 232 8.84 -10.17 9.89
CA LEU A 232 7.53 -9.76 9.38
C LEU A 232 6.37 -10.34 10.20
N GLN A 233 6.62 -11.21 11.17
CA GLN A 233 5.56 -11.73 12.03
C GLN A 233 5.08 -10.64 12.99
N PRO A 234 3.78 -10.59 13.33
CA PRO A 234 3.33 -9.71 14.41
C PRO A 234 4.07 -10.08 15.70
N ALA A 235 4.42 -9.07 16.51
CA ALA A 235 5.03 -9.29 17.81
C ALA A 235 4.15 -10.25 18.63
N ARG A 236 4.76 -11.34 19.12
CA ARG A 236 4.09 -12.33 19.96
C ARG A 236 3.74 -11.76 21.33
#